data_AF-F1A0S7-F1
#
_entry.id   AF-F1A0S7-F1
#
_cell.length_a   1.000
_cell.length_b   1.000
_cell.length_c   1.000
_cell.angle_alpha   90.00
_cell.angle_beta   90.00
_cell.angle_gamma   90.00
#
_symmetry.space_group_name_H-M   'P 1'
#
loop_
_entity.id
_entity.type
_entity.pdbx_description
1 polymer ?
#
loop_
_entity_poly.entity_id
_entity_poly.type
_entity_poly.pdbx_seq_one_letter_code
_entity_poly.pdbx_strand_id
1 'polypeptide(L)'
;MGCSGSKQTQTMGHHGGSSSSSSAPRFQAIKDNYQTLGEVQDALRKAGLESSNLILGIDYTKSNTWNGKNTFGGKCLHDISTAVKNPYQEAIEIIGETLSPFDDDNLIPVFGFGDIRTGDKTVFKFSEVPLYGYQEIINKYNEITPLVSLSGPTSFAPIIREAINIVAASKQYHILVIIADGEVTAIKETTQAIIDASNYPLSILIVGVGDGPWDLMEKYDDELPQRKFDNLQFVPFHKTMLRAEDRRITFAVAALQEIPEQFQSIKKLGLL
;
A
#
# COMPACT_ATOMS: atom_id res chain seq x y z
N MET A 1 -27.88 -83.97 -1.57
CA MET A 1 -28.42 -83.15 -0.48
C MET A 1 -28.25 -81.71 -0.92
N GLY A 2 -29.24 -81.10 -1.60
CA GLY A 2 -30.25 -80.20 -1.01
C GLY A 2 -29.62 -78.81 -0.75
N CYS A 3 -30.07 -77.66 -1.23
CA CYS A 3 -31.31 -77.23 -1.87
C CYS A 3 -31.07 -75.96 -2.70
N SER A 4 -32.04 -75.70 -3.58
CA SER A 4 -32.21 -74.61 -4.54
C SER A 4 -32.29 -73.20 -3.94
N GLY A 5 -32.07 -72.16 -4.75
CA GLY A 5 -32.50 -70.80 -4.40
C GLY A 5 -31.90 -69.62 -5.18
N SER A 6 -32.24 -69.48 -6.46
CA SER A 6 -32.05 -68.26 -7.26
C SER A 6 -33.20 -67.26 -7.09
N LYS A 7 -32.92 -65.95 -6.85
CA LYS A 7 -33.41 -64.78 -7.63
C LYS A 7 -33.29 -63.42 -6.87
N GLN A 8 -32.66 -62.48 -7.58
CA GLN A 8 -32.97 -61.04 -7.80
C GLN A 8 -33.42 -60.12 -6.64
N THR A 9 -32.51 -59.19 -6.33
CA THR A 9 -32.67 -57.72 -6.30
C THR A 9 -34.04 -57.10 -6.02
N GLN A 10 -34.13 -56.39 -4.89
CA GLN A 10 -35.00 -55.22 -4.70
C GLN A 10 -34.24 -54.11 -3.95
N THR A 11 -34.50 -52.88 -4.38
CA THR A 11 -33.95 -51.58 -3.98
C THR A 11 -34.71 -50.93 -2.82
N MET A 12 -34.00 -50.32 -1.86
CA MET A 12 -34.30 -49.08 -1.07
C MET A 12 -33.00 -48.76 -0.30
N GLY A 13 -32.50 -47.55 -0.05
CA GLY A 13 -32.92 -46.18 -0.25
C GLY A 13 -32.16 -45.29 0.76
N HIS A 14 -31.52 -44.23 0.25
CA HIS A 14 -31.34 -42.91 0.88
C HIS A 14 -30.18 -42.55 1.86
N HIS A 15 -29.75 -41.29 1.64
CA HIS A 15 -28.90 -40.35 2.40
C HIS A 15 -27.38 -40.44 2.12
N GLY A 16 -26.74 -39.47 1.48
CA GLY A 16 -27.02 -38.03 1.41
C GLY A 16 -25.99 -37.29 2.25
N GLY A 17 -24.88 -36.90 1.63
CA GLY A 17 -23.78 -36.17 2.27
C GLY A 17 -22.92 -35.52 1.20
N SER A 18 -23.48 -34.56 0.47
CA SER A 18 -22.71 -33.66 -0.39
C SER A 18 -21.87 -32.75 0.52
N SER A 19 -20.58 -33.05 0.65
CA SER A 19 -19.61 -32.09 1.18
C SER A 19 -19.48 -30.96 0.16
N SER A 20 -20.23 -29.87 0.37
CA SER A 20 -20.02 -28.61 -0.32
C SER A 20 -18.65 -28.07 0.09
N SER A 21 -17.62 -28.37 -0.69
CA SER A 21 -16.35 -27.64 -0.63
C SER A 21 -16.62 -26.23 -1.12
N SER A 22 -16.91 -25.31 -0.20
CA SER A 22 -16.87 -23.89 -0.49
C SER A 22 -15.41 -23.54 -0.79
N SER A 23 -15.04 -23.54 -2.07
CA SER A 23 -13.77 -23.02 -2.51
C SER A 23 -13.71 -21.55 -2.10
N ALA A 24 -12.81 -21.21 -1.19
CA ALA A 24 -12.52 -19.82 -0.87
C ALA A 24 -12.27 -19.06 -2.19
N PRO A 25 -12.78 -17.82 -2.33
CA PRO A 25 -12.53 -17.04 -3.53
C PRO A 25 -11.03 -16.95 -3.80
N ARG A 26 -10.63 -17.35 -5.01
CA ARG A 26 -9.24 -17.31 -5.47
C ARG A 26 -8.85 -15.84 -5.63
N PHE A 27 -7.67 -15.46 -5.14
CA PHE A 27 -7.08 -14.13 -5.35
C PHE A 27 -7.19 -13.70 -6.82
N GLN A 28 -7.52 -12.42 -7.03
CA GLN A 28 -7.56 -11.75 -8.32
C GLN A 28 -6.93 -10.38 -8.16
N ALA A 29 -5.90 -10.11 -8.96
CA ALA A 29 -5.31 -8.78 -9.06
C ALA A 29 -6.35 -7.77 -9.60
N ILE A 30 -6.28 -6.53 -9.13
CA ILE A 30 -7.12 -5.44 -9.63
C ILE A 30 -6.52 -4.96 -10.96
N LYS A 31 -7.37 -4.46 -11.86
CA LYS A 31 -6.92 -3.97 -13.16
C LYS A 31 -7.01 -2.46 -13.20
N ASP A 32 -6.09 -1.86 -13.95
CA ASP A 32 -6.15 -0.45 -14.28
C ASP A 32 -7.39 -0.12 -15.13
N ASN A 33 -8.42 0.45 -14.47
CA ASN A 33 -9.71 0.72 -15.10
C ASN A 33 -9.97 2.20 -15.40
N TYR A 34 -9.22 3.13 -14.80
CA TYR A 34 -9.48 4.57 -14.87
C TYR A 34 -8.39 5.31 -15.65
N GLN A 35 -8.81 6.34 -16.38
CA GLN A 35 -7.95 7.22 -17.18
C GLN A 35 -8.00 8.67 -16.68
N THR A 36 -9.05 9.04 -15.94
CA THR A 36 -9.24 10.41 -15.45
C THR A 36 -9.60 10.45 -13.97
N LEU A 37 -9.30 11.57 -13.31
CA LEU A 37 -9.65 11.77 -11.90
C LEU A 37 -11.17 11.73 -11.66
N GLY A 38 -11.97 12.19 -12.63
CA GLY A 38 -13.42 12.13 -12.53
C GLY A 38 -13.95 10.70 -12.50
N GLU A 39 -13.38 9.80 -13.32
CA GLU A 39 -13.76 8.38 -13.30
C GLU A 39 -13.43 7.71 -11.97
N VAL A 40 -12.25 8.00 -11.41
CA VAL A 40 -11.84 7.53 -10.08
C VAL A 40 -12.80 8.05 -9.01
N GLN A 41 -13.08 9.36 -8.99
CA GLN A 41 -14.00 9.96 -8.02
C GLN A 41 -15.41 9.36 -8.10
N ASP A 42 -15.91 9.11 -9.30
CA ASP A 42 -17.20 8.46 -9.52
C ASP A 42 -17.19 7.02 -9.01
N ALA A 43 -16.08 6.29 -9.21
CA ALA A 43 -15.93 4.93 -8.71
C ALA A 43 -15.87 4.87 -7.17
N LEU A 44 -15.10 5.75 -6.53
CA LEU A 44 -15.04 5.89 -5.08
C LEU A 44 -16.43 6.19 -4.49
N ARG A 45 -17.16 7.14 -5.10
CA ARG A 45 -18.54 7.47 -4.72
C ARG A 45 -19.48 6.27 -4.88
N LYS A 46 -19.39 5.54 -5.99
CA LYS A 46 -20.19 4.31 -6.24
C LYS A 46 -19.85 3.19 -5.25
N ALA A 47 -18.59 3.07 -4.84
CA ALA A 47 -18.17 2.13 -3.79
C ALA A 47 -18.71 2.51 -2.40
N GLY A 48 -19.15 3.76 -2.24
CA GLY A 48 -19.61 4.34 -0.99
C GLY A 48 -18.44 4.68 -0.06
N LEU A 49 -17.28 5.02 -0.64
CA LEU A 49 -16.19 5.62 0.13
C LEU A 49 -16.55 7.09 0.36
N GLU A 50 -17.09 7.36 1.55
CA GLU A 50 -17.43 8.72 1.99
C GLU A 50 -16.26 9.37 2.73
N SER A 51 -15.37 8.54 3.28
CA SER A 51 -14.43 8.94 4.31
C SER A 51 -13.22 7.98 4.33
N SER A 52 -12.00 8.51 4.48
CA SER A 52 -10.77 7.72 4.62
C SER A 52 -9.74 8.45 5.49
N ASN A 53 -8.72 7.74 5.93
CA ASN A 53 -7.63 8.31 6.73
C ASN A 53 -6.28 7.94 6.10
N LEU A 54 -5.32 8.87 6.10
CA LEU A 54 -4.00 8.66 5.53
C LEU A 54 -2.97 8.39 6.62
N ILE A 55 -2.04 7.47 6.33
CA ILE A 55 -0.83 7.25 7.12
C ILE A 55 0.34 7.37 6.14
N LEU A 56 1.42 8.06 6.54
CA LEU A 56 2.58 8.24 5.68
C LEU A 56 3.84 7.58 6.26
N GLY A 57 4.48 6.73 5.47
CA GLY A 57 5.78 6.14 5.74
C GLY A 57 6.86 6.68 4.80
N ILE A 58 7.97 7.14 5.34
CA ILE A 58 9.11 7.66 4.60
C ILE A 58 10.33 6.76 4.83
N ASP A 59 10.85 6.22 3.73
CA ASP A 59 12.06 5.41 3.71
C ASP A 59 13.30 6.28 3.96
N TYR A 60 14.09 5.97 4.99
CA TYR A 60 15.37 6.59 5.33
C TYR A 60 16.53 5.59 5.23
N THR A 61 16.44 4.62 4.33
CA THR A 61 17.54 3.68 4.05
C THR A 61 18.66 4.35 3.25
N LYS A 62 19.83 3.74 3.30
CA LYS A 62 21.08 4.24 2.71
C LYS A 62 21.06 4.21 1.18
N SER A 63 20.21 3.39 0.58
CA SER A 63 20.04 3.29 -0.88
C SER A 63 19.69 4.62 -1.52
N ASN A 64 18.99 5.48 -0.77
CA ASN A 64 18.70 6.86 -1.17
C ASN A 64 19.94 7.68 -1.55
N THR A 65 21.15 7.31 -1.09
CA THR A 65 22.39 8.00 -1.43
C THR A 65 22.91 7.70 -2.84
N TRP A 66 22.47 6.60 -3.48
CA TRP A 66 22.88 6.22 -4.83
C TRP A 66 21.73 6.08 -5.83
N ASN A 67 20.49 5.86 -5.37
CA ASN A 67 19.32 5.68 -6.24
C ASN A 67 18.78 6.99 -6.85
N GLY A 68 19.46 8.12 -6.65
CA GLY A 68 19.22 9.35 -7.40
C GLY A 68 20.16 9.56 -8.59
N LYS A 69 20.90 8.53 -9.02
CA LYS A 69 21.93 8.65 -10.07
C LYS A 69 21.36 9.18 -11.38
N ASN A 70 20.26 8.61 -11.86
CA ASN A 70 19.65 9.00 -13.14
C ASN A 70 18.50 9.99 -12.96
N THR A 71 17.70 9.80 -11.91
CA THR A 71 16.48 10.58 -11.66
C THR A 71 16.69 11.87 -10.90
N PHE A 72 17.81 12.00 -10.16
CA PHE A 72 18.10 13.18 -9.35
C PHE A 72 19.54 13.68 -9.50
N GLY A 73 20.12 13.46 -10.69
CA GLY A 73 21.41 14.04 -11.09
C GLY A 73 22.60 13.58 -10.23
N GLY A 74 22.59 12.36 -9.71
CA GLY A 74 23.66 11.84 -8.86
C GLY A 74 23.57 12.23 -7.39
N LYS A 75 22.52 12.95 -6.98
CA LYS A 75 22.33 13.40 -5.61
C LYS A 75 21.62 12.35 -4.76
N CYS A 76 21.75 12.50 -3.45
CA CYS A 76 20.90 11.78 -2.50
C CYS A 76 19.43 12.17 -2.70
N LEU A 77 18.52 11.19 -2.71
CA LEU A 77 17.08 11.43 -2.85
C LEU A 77 16.48 12.25 -1.68
N HIS A 78 17.20 12.35 -0.55
CA HIS A 78 16.86 13.20 0.59
C HIS A 78 17.61 14.53 0.65
N ASP A 79 18.38 14.92 -0.38
CA ASP A 79 19.12 16.19 -0.38
C ASP A 79 18.16 17.37 -0.17
N ILE A 80 18.31 18.10 0.93
CA ILE A 80 17.47 19.27 1.25
C ILE A 80 18.13 20.51 0.65
N SER A 81 17.45 21.13 -0.31
CA SER A 81 17.90 22.35 -0.98
C SER A 81 16.80 23.40 -0.99
N THR A 82 17.19 24.67 -0.95
CA THR A 82 16.26 25.79 -1.12
C THR A 82 15.90 26.04 -2.59
N ALA A 83 16.66 25.47 -3.54
CA ALA A 83 16.49 25.73 -4.96
C ALA A 83 15.64 24.69 -5.68
N VAL A 84 15.72 23.42 -5.26
CA VAL A 84 15.09 22.29 -5.95
C VAL A 84 14.53 21.33 -4.90
N LYS A 85 13.26 20.93 -5.07
CA LYS A 85 12.64 19.89 -4.24
C LYS A 85 13.25 18.54 -4.61
N ASN A 86 13.55 17.73 -3.59
CA ASN A 86 13.92 16.34 -3.83
C ASN A 86 12.69 15.47 -4.11
N PRO A 87 12.88 14.24 -4.65
CA PRO A 87 11.76 13.40 -5.04
C PRO A 87 10.77 13.06 -3.92
N TYR A 88 11.22 12.97 -2.67
CA TYR A 88 10.32 12.80 -1.53
C TYR A 88 9.47 14.04 -1.27
N GLN A 89 10.06 15.24 -1.33
CA GLN A 89 9.30 16.50 -1.19
C GLN A 89 8.26 16.63 -2.31
N GLU A 90 8.62 16.30 -3.56
CA GLU A 90 7.67 16.31 -4.68
C GLU A 90 6.55 15.28 -4.48
N ALA A 91 6.89 14.07 -4.03
CA ALA A 91 5.92 13.01 -3.74
C ALA A 91 4.94 13.43 -2.63
N ILE A 92 5.45 13.92 -1.50
CA ILE A 92 4.62 14.38 -0.35
C ILE A 92 3.66 15.49 -0.79
N GLU A 93 4.16 16.48 -1.54
CA GLU A 93 3.32 17.57 -2.04
C GLU A 93 2.22 17.05 -2.96
N ILE A 94 2.55 16.18 -3.91
CA ILE A 94 1.55 15.66 -4.84
C ILE A 94 0.54 14.75 -4.15
N ILE A 95 0.96 13.96 -3.17
CA ILE A 95 0.09 13.13 -2.33
C ILE A 95 -0.87 14.03 -1.56
N GLY A 96 -0.35 15.08 -0.92
CA GLY A 96 -1.17 16.06 -0.21
C GLY A 96 -2.21 16.73 -1.09
N GLU A 97 -1.80 17.22 -2.26
CA GLU A 97 -2.72 17.91 -3.16
C GLU A 97 -3.79 17.00 -3.77
N THR A 98 -3.52 15.69 -3.86
CA THR A 98 -4.40 14.73 -4.56
C THR A 98 -5.21 13.85 -3.63
N LEU A 99 -4.65 13.43 -2.49
CA LEU A 99 -5.27 12.50 -1.54
C LEU A 99 -5.89 13.19 -0.33
N SER A 100 -5.43 14.37 0.10
CA SER A 100 -6.06 15.09 1.23
C SER A 100 -7.56 15.35 1.06
N PRO A 101 -8.13 15.58 -0.15
CA PRO A 101 -9.59 15.71 -0.29
C PRO A 101 -10.38 14.45 0.06
N PHE A 102 -9.72 13.30 0.17
CA PHE A 102 -10.32 12.02 0.58
C PHE A 102 -10.04 11.70 2.06
N ASP A 103 -9.22 12.50 2.75
CA ASP A 103 -8.89 12.34 4.15
C ASP A 103 -9.89 13.12 5.03
N ASP A 104 -10.39 12.48 6.10
CA ASP A 104 -11.52 12.98 6.87
C ASP A 104 -11.22 14.26 7.67
N ASP A 105 -10.02 14.34 8.25
CA ASP A 105 -9.63 15.40 9.18
C ASP A 105 -8.34 16.12 8.78
N ASN A 106 -7.68 15.66 7.72
CA ASN A 106 -6.38 16.10 7.22
C ASN A 106 -5.26 15.96 8.27
N LEU A 107 -5.43 15.11 9.28
CA LEU A 107 -4.48 14.82 10.35
C LEU A 107 -3.73 13.52 10.06
N ILE A 108 -2.50 13.66 9.56
CA ILE A 108 -1.77 12.54 8.98
C ILE A 108 -0.65 12.10 9.93
N PRO A 109 -0.69 10.87 10.49
CA PRO A 109 0.44 10.28 11.18
C PRO A 109 1.59 10.02 10.19
N VAL A 110 2.78 10.55 10.49
CA VAL A 110 3.97 10.41 9.62
C VAL A 110 5.10 9.72 10.36
N PHE A 111 5.68 8.73 9.70
CA PHE A 111 6.72 7.87 10.24
C PHE A 111 7.92 7.78 9.29
N GLY A 112 9.11 7.64 9.87
CA GLY A 112 10.31 7.24 9.14
C GLY A 112 10.77 5.84 9.53
N PHE A 113 11.43 5.13 8.62
CA PHE A 113 11.97 3.79 8.84
C PHE A 113 13.27 3.55 8.07
N GLY A 114 14.08 2.56 8.47
CA GLY A 114 15.31 2.19 7.76
C GLY A 114 16.54 3.03 8.09
N ASP A 115 16.42 4.00 9.00
CA ASP A 115 17.57 4.72 9.54
C ASP A 115 18.38 3.84 10.50
N ILE A 116 19.54 4.32 10.96
CA ILE A 116 20.42 3.55 11.86
C ILE A 116 19.76 3.17 13.19
N ARG A 117 18.76 3.93 13.66
CA ARG A 117 18.07 3.67 14.93
C ARG A 117 16.96 2.64 14.77
N THR A 118 16.25 2.66 13.65
CA THR A 118 15.10 1.78 13.40
C THR A 118 15.47 0.45 12.75
N GLY A 119 16.47 0.46 11.85
CA GLY A 119 16.81 -0.68 11.02
C GLY A 119 15.57 -1.25 10.30
N ASP A 120 15.41 -2.57 10.33
CA ASP A 120 14.25 -3.29 9.80
C ASP A 120 13.24 -3.72 10.88
N LYS A 121 13.30 -3.12 12.09
CA LYS A 121 12.57 -3.61 13.28
C LYS A 121 11.45 -2.71 13.76
N THR A 122 11.56 -1.40 13.58
CA THR A 122 10.59 -0.42 14.10
C THR A 122 10.50 0.79 13.17
N VAL A 123 9.65 1.74 13.52
CA VAL A 123 9.55 3.06 12.89
C VAL A 123 9.85 4.15 13.93
N PHE A 124 10.15 5.37 13.48
CA PHE A 124 10.17 6.56 14.33
C PHE A 124 9.08 7.54 13.87
N LYS A 125 8.48 8.28 14.81
CA LYS A 125 7.45 9.27 14.52
C LYS A 125 8.09 10.61 14.15
N PHE A 126 7.51 11.31 13.19
CA PHE A 126 7.88 12.70 12.88
C PHE A 126 7.40 13.65 13.98
N SER A 127 6.28 13.33 14.62
CA SER A 127 5.63 14.12 15.67
C SER A 127 4.80 13.21 16.59
N GLU A 128 4.63 13.61 17.85
CA GLU A 128 3.77 12.90 18.82
C GLU A 128 2.28 13.02 18.47
N VAL A 129 1.90 14.12 17.81
CA VAL A 129 0.56 14.34 17.27
C VAL A 129 0.60 14.29 15.74
N PRO A 130 -0.48 13.83 15.08
CA PRO A 130 -0.60 13.88 13.62
C PRO A 130 -0.39 15.29 13.07
N LEU A 131 0.15 15.38 11.86
CA LEU A 131 0.47 16.65 11.18
C LEU A 131 -0.72 17.09 10.31
N TYR A 132 -1.04 18.38 10.32
CA TYR A 132 -2.17 18.92 9.56
C TYR A 132 -1.79 19.26 8.13
N GLY A 133 -2.19 18.39 7.19
CA GLY A 133 -1.96 18.55 5.76
C GLY A 133 -0.49 18.51 5.35
N TYR A 134 -0.27 18.53 4.04
CA TYR A 134 1.07 18.31 3.48
C TYR A 134 2.06 19.43 3.75
N GLN A 135 1.61 20.68 3.98
CA GLN A 135 2.51 21.77 4.35
C GLN A 135 3.24 21.47 5.67
N GLU A 136 2.54 20.99 6.70
CA GLU A 136 3.17 20.63 7.98
C GLU A 136 4.10 19.43 7.83
N ILE A 137 3.71 18.44 7.01
CA ILE A 137 4.56 17.28 6.70
C ILE A 137 5.86 17.72 6.02
N ILE A 138 5.79 18.58 5.00
CA ILE A 138 6.97 19.11 4.31
C ILE A 138 7.86 19.90 5.26
N ASN A 139 7.27 20.75 6.09
CA ASN A 139 8.03 21.53 7.08
C ASN A 139 8.76 20.60 8.05
N LYS A 140 8.07 19.58 8.57
CA LYS A 140 8.67 18.62 9.50
C LYS A 140 9.71 17.73 8.84
N TYR A 141 9.45 17.28 7.61
CA TYR A 141 10.41 16.55 6.79
C TYR A 141 11.70 17.34 6.58
N ASN A 142 11.61 18.63 6.24
CA ASN A 142 12.77 19.51 6.04
C ASN A 142 13.58 19.73 7.33
N GLU A 143 12.90 19.77 8.48
CA GLU A 143 13.52 19.92 9.79
C GLU A 143 14.31 18.67 10.19
N ILE A 144 13.70 17.48 10.07
CA ILE A 144 14.27 16.26 10.64
C ILE A 144 15.22 15.53 9.68
N THR A 145 14.98 15.60 8.37
CA THR A 145 15.74 14.83 7.37
C THR A 145 17.25 15.04 7.46
N PRO A 146 17.77 16.28 7.64
CA PRO A 146 19.20 16.52 7.82
C PRO A 146 19.81 15.86 9.07
N LEU A 147 18.99 15.47 10.04
CA LEU A 147 19.40 14.86 11.31
C LEU A 147 19.34 13.32 11.29
N VAL A 148 18.71 12.73 10.28
CA VAL A 148 18.54 11.28 10.16
C VAL A 148 19.77 10.64 9.54
N SER A 149 20.30 9.59 10.17
CA SER A 149 21.44 8.83 9.65
C SER A 149 20.95 7.63 8.86
N LEU A 150 21.02 7.72 7.53
CA LEU A 150 20.53 6.69 6.61
C LEU A 150 21.25 5.35 6.81
N SER A 151 20.50 4.24 6.83
CA SER A 151 21.06 2.91 7.10
C SER A 151 20.28 1.78 6.39
N GLY A 152 19.95 0.69 7.09
CA GLY A 152 19.19 -0.43 6.57
C GLY A 152 19.19 -1.58 7.58
N PRO A 153 18.73 -2.78 7.20
CA PRO A 153 18.24 -3.16 5.88
C PRO A 153 16.85 -2.56 5.57
N THR A 154 16.48 -2.53 4.29
CA THR A 154 15.17 -2.04 3.82
C THR A 154 14.08 -3.09 4.03
N SER A 155 13.09 -2.75 4.86
CA SER A 155 11.89 -3.54 5.12
C SER A 155 10.68 -2.62 5.27
N PHE A 156 9.57 -2.94 4.61
CA PHE A 156 8.30 -2.25 4.86
C PHE A 156 7.48 -2.89 5.99
N ALA A 157 7.94 -4.04 6.52
CA ALA A 157 7.23 -4.73 7.57
C ALA A 157 6.96 -3.87 8.81
N PRO A 158 7.91 -3.05 9.32
CA PRO A 158 7.65 -2.21 10.49
C PRO A 158 6.55 -1.18 10.25
N ILE A 159 6.58 -0.47 9.11
CA ILE A 159 5.60 0.57 8.81
C ILE A 159 4.22 -0.01 8.51
N ILE A 160 4.15 -1.15 7.80
CA ILE A 160 2.88 -1.84 7.55
C ILE A 160 2.27 -2.33 8.87
N ARG A 161 3.09 -2.86 9.79
CA ARG A 161 2.62 -3.30 11.13
C ARG A 161 2.15 -2.14 11.98
N GLU A 162 2.82 -0.99 11.92
CA GLU A 162 2.36 0.22 12.61
C GLU A 162 1.02 0.71 12.06
N ALA A 163 0.84 0.69 10.74
CA ALA A 163 -0.45 1.02 10.13
C ALA A 163 -1.55 0.04 10.57
N ILE A 164 -1.26 -1.27 10.63
CA ILE A 164 -2.18 -2.27 11.18
C ILE A 164 -2.58 -1.91 12.63
N ASN A 165 -1.64 -1.51 13.48
CA ASN A 165 -1.94 -1.11 14.86
C ASN A 165 -2.88 0.09 14.92
N ILE A 166 -2.64 1.11 14.10
CA ILE A 166 -3.50 2.29 14.00
C ILE A 166 -4.91 1.91 13.54
N VAL A 167 -5.01 1.12 12.47
CA VAL A 167 -6.28 0.67 11.89
C VAL A 167 -7.06 -0.22 12.87
N ALA A 168 -6.38 -1.12 13.58
CA ALA A 168 -7.01 -1.99 14.57
C ALA A 168 -7.59 -1.19 15.76
N ALA A 169 -6.93 -0.09 16.14
CA ALA A 169 -7.37 0.79 17.21
C ALA A 169 -8.53 1.70 16.79
N SER A 170 -8.47 2.31 15.61
CA SER A 170 -9.49 3.23 15.09
C SER A 170 -10.71 2.51 14.54
N LYS A 171 -10.54 1.29 14.00
CA LYS A 171 -11.56 0.54 13.24
C LYS A 171 -12.12 1.31 12.04
N GLN A 172 -11.33 2.21 11.48
CA GLN A 172 -11.68 2.99 10.30
C GLN A 172 -10.83 2.57 9.11
N TYR A 173 -11.32 2.84 7.90
CA TYR A 173 -10.56 2.64 6.68
C TYR A 173 -9.36 3.57 6.61
N HIS A 174 -8.18 3.02 6.32
CA HIS A 174 -6.97 3.81 6.09
C HIS A 174 -6.29 3.45 4.77
N ILE A 175 -5.58 4.43 4.22
CA ILE A 175 -4.62 4.25 3.15
C ILE A 175 -3.23 4.54 3.73
N LEU A 176 -2.38 3.51 3.83
CA LEU A 176 -0.97 3.69 4.13
C LEU A 176 -0.23 4.03 2.83
N VAL A 177 0.36 5.22 2.77
CA VAL A 177 1.24 5.64 1.69
C VAL A 177 2.69 5.45 2.13
N ILE A 178 3.47 4.67 1.39
CA ILE A 178 4.91 4.46 1.63
C ILE A 178 5.66 5.10 0.47
N ILE A 179 6.50 6.09 0.75
CA ILE A 179 7.43 6.66 -0.23
C ILE A 179 8.79 5.99 0.00
N ALA A 180 9.29 5.30 -1.02
CA ALA A 180 10.50 4.48 -0.91
C ALA A 180 11.29 4.41 -2.23
N ASP A 181 12.55 4.01 -2.15
CA ASP A 181 13.45 3.95 -3.31
C ASP A 181 13.63 2.58 -3.96
N GLY A 182 12.86 1.59 -3.50
CA GLY A 182 12.63 0.31 -4.19
C GLY A 182 13.52 -0.86 -3.74
N GLU A 183 14.60 -0.61 -3.01
CA GLU A 183 15.58 -1.65 -2.68
C GLU A 183 15.19 -2.46 -1.42
N VAL A 184 14.09 -3.21 -1.46
CA VAL A 184 13.66 -4.07 -0.32
C VAL A 184 14.55 -5.30 -0.18
N THR A 185 15.19 -5.45 0.98
CA THR A 185 16.08 -6.59 1.28
C THR A 185 15.42 -7.63 2.19
N ALA A 186 14.53 -7.21 3.09
CA ALA A 186 13.75 -8.08 3.97
C ALA A 186 12.44 -8.53 3.28
N ILE A 187 12.58 -9.33 2.22
CA ILE A 187 11.47 -9.76 1.35
C ILE A 187 10.43 -10.56 2.14
N LYS A 188 10.85 -11.53 2.96
CA LYS A 188 9.92 -12.42 3.68
C LYS A 188 9.07 -11.67 4.69
N GLU A 189 9.69 -10.78 5.46
CA GLU A 189 9.05 -9.98 6.50
C GLU A 189 8.06 -9.00 5.87
N THR A 190 8.47 -8.34 4.78
CA THR A 190 7.60 -7.42 4.02
C THR A 190 6.42 -8.16 3.42
N THR A 191 6.66 -9.30 2.77
CA THR A 191 5.62 -10.16 2.19
C THR A 191 4.59 -10.56 3.26
N GLN A 192 5.05 -11.03 4.42
CA GLN A 192 4.17 -11.44 5.50
C GLN A 192 3.36 -10.27 6.04
N ALA A 193 3.97 -9.09 6.21
CA ALA A 193 3.25 -7.90 6.68
C ALA A 193 2.15 -7.46 5.70
N ILE A 194 2.38 -7.55 4.38
CA ILE A 194 1.36 -7.26 3.35
C ILE A 194 0.20 -8.26 3.45
N ILE A 195 0.49 -9.55 3.61
CA ILE A 195 -0.52 -10.61 3.81
C ILE A 195 -1.33 -10.33 5.08
N ASP A 196 -0.66 -10.02 6.19
CA ASP A 196 -1.28 -9.73 7.48
C ASP A 196 -2.21 -8.51 7.36
N ALA A 197 -1.76 -7.45 6.65
CA ALA A 197 -2.53 -6.24 6.40
C ALA A 197 -3.86 -6.50 5.65
N SER A 198 -3.93 -7.54 4.82
CA SER A 198 -5.18 -7.91 4.12
C SER A 198 -6.31 -8.40 5.05
N ASN A 199 -6.05 -8.52 6.35
CA ASN A 199 -7.06 -8.81 7.37
C ASN A 199 -7.70 -7.55 7.99
N TYR A 200 -7.31 -6.37 7.55
CA TYR A 200 -7.74 -5.08 8.11
C TYR A 200 -8.33 -4.19 7.01
N PRO A 201 -9.14 -3.16 7.35
CA PRO A 201 -9.58 -2.16 6.40
C PRO A 201 -8.43 -1.19 6.04
N LEU A 202 -7.39 -1.74 5.43
CA LEU A 202 -6.14 -1.07 5.11
C LEU A 202 -5.75 -1.32 3.65
N SER A 203 -5.65 -0.24 2.89
CA SER A 203 -5.01 -0.20 1.58
C SER A 203 -3.58 0.31 1.70
N ILE A 204 -2.67 -0.22 0.89
CA ILE A 204 -1.25 0.17 0.87
C ILE A 204 -0.95 0.76 -0.51
N LEU A 205 -0.38 1.95 -0.53
CA LEU A 205 0.12 2.61 -1.74
C LEU A 205 1.63 2.79 -1.61
N ILE A 206 2.41 2.15 -2.48
CA ILE A 206 3.86 2.35 -2.55
C ILE A 206 4.17 3.33 -3.68
N VAL A 207 4.81 4.44 -3.35
CA VAL A 207 5.29 5.45 -4.29
C VAL A 207 6.80 5.31 -4.45
N GLY A 208 7.22 4.77 -5.59
CA GLY A 208 8.62 4.50 -5.92
C GLY A 208 9.34 5.75 -6.41
N VAL A 209 10.25 6.31 -5.62
CA VAL A 209 11.10 7.45 -6.00
C VAL A 209 12.55 7.00 -6.26
N GLY A 210 13.21 7.59 -7.25
CA GLY A 210 14.57 7.21 -7.62
C GLY A 210 14.61 6.27 -8.81
N ASP A 211 15.74 5.59 -8.94
CA ASP A 211 16.10 4.78 -10.11
C ASP A 211 15.56 3.33 -10.05
N GLY A 212 15.10 2.87 -8.88
CA GLY A 212 14.72 1.47 -8.65
C GLY A 212 15.94 0.57 -8.35
N PRO A 213 15.85 -0.75 -8.59
CA PRO A 213 14.88 -1.46 -9.42
C PRO A 213 13.48 -1.58 -8.82
N TRP A 214 12.48 -1.82 -9.66
CA TRP A 214 11.06 -1.86 -9.28
C TRP A 214 10.40 -3.24 -9.38
N ASP A 215 11.12 -4.27 -9.87
CA ASP A 215 10.55 -5.60 -10.17
C ASP A 215 9.86 -6.25 -8.96
N LEU A 216 10.39 -6.04 -7.76
CA LEU A 216 9.78 -6.59 -6.54
C LEU A 216 8.49 -5.84 -6.15
N MET A 217 8.42 -4.53 -6.43
CA MET A 217 7.22 -3.75 -6.16
C MET A 217 6.10 -4.13 -7.12
N GLU A 218 6.42 -4.29 -8.41
CA GLU A 218 5.49 -4.80 -9.44
C GLU A 218 4.97 -6.20 -9.09
N LYS A 219 5.77 -7.06 -8.45
CA LYS A 219 5.30 -8.36 -7.92
C LYS A 219 4.39 -8.24 -6.72
N TYR A 220 4.61 -7.26 -5.84
CA TYR A 220 3.73 -7.08 -4.68
C TYR A 220 2.34 -6.56 -5.10
N ASP A 221 2.28 -5.79 -6.18
CA ASP A 221 1.04 -5.37 -6.86
C ASP A 221 0.19 -6.60 -7.23
N ASP A 222 0.67 -7.43 -8.17
CA ASP A 222 -0.20 -8.40 -8.84
C ASP A 222 0.00 -9.86 -8.39
N GLU A 223 1.13 -10.19 -7.76
CA GLU A 223 1.63 -11.57 -7.66
C GLU A 223 1.70 -12.11 -6.21
N LEU A 224 0.75 -11.72 -5.35
CA LEU A 224 0.72 -12.20 -3.96
C LEU A 224 -0.62 -12.84 -3.55
N PRO A 225 -0.88 -14.09 -3.98
CA PRO A 225 -2.19 -14.75 -3.84
C PRO A 225 -2.59 -15.18 -2.43
N GLN A 226 -1.68 -15.07 -1.45
CA GLN A 226 -1.95 -15.41 -0.05
C GLN A 226 -2.78 -14.33 0.66
N ARG A 227 -2.89 -13.12 0.08
CA ARG A 227 -3.74 -12.04 0.59
C ARG A 227 -5.22 -12.36 0.43
N LYS A 228 -6.07 -11.83 1.33
CA LYS A 228 -7.53 -11.97 1.24
C LYS A 228 -8.17 -11.19 0.09
N PHE A 229 -7.57 -10.06 -0.25
CA PHE A 229 -7.89 -9.22 -1.39
C PHE A 229 -6.60 -8.54 -1.84
N ASP A 230 -6.58 -8.03 -3.07
CA ASP A 230 -5.47 -7.20 -3.50
C ASP A 230 -5.50 -5.88 -2.73
N ASN A 231 -4.50 -5.62 -1.91
CA ASN A 231 -4.50 -4.52 -0.93
C ASN A 231 -3.31 -3.57 -1.09
N LEU A 232 -2.55 -3.71 -2.19
CA LEU A 232 -1.34 -2.96 -2.43
C LEU A 232 -1.34 -2.48 -3.87
N GLN A 233 -1.13 -1.18 -4.05
CA GLN A 233 -0.88 -0.53 -5.34
C GLN A 233 0.55 0.02 -5.40
N PHE A 234 1.27 -0.14 -6.50
CA PHE A 234 2.59 0.43 -6.74
C PHE A 234 2.57 1.50 -7.84
N VAL A 235 3.18 2.67 -7.54
CA VAL A 235 3.30 3.79 -8.47
C VAL A 235 4.77 4.18 -8.64
N PRO A 236 5.42 3.91 -9.79
CA PRO A 236 6.77 4.36 -10.08
C PRO A 236 6.79 5.86 -10.42
N PHE A 237 7.00 6.69 -9.39
CA PHE A 237 6.80 8.15 -9.42
C PHE A 237 7.40 8.83 -10.65
N HIS A 238 8.70 8.65 -10.91
CA HIS A 238 9.39 9.32 -12.02
C HIS A 238 8.83 8.89 -13.38
N LYS A 239 8.56 7.59 -13.58
CA LYS A 239 8.00 7.06 -14.83
C LYS A 239 6.59 7.60 -15.07
N THR A 240 5.79 7.73 -14.01
CA THR A 240 4.45 8.31 -14.06
C THR A 240 4.52 9.80 -14.39
N MET A 241 5.43 10.56 -13.75
CA MET A 241 5.57 12.00 -13.97
C MET A 241 6.12 12.36 -15.35
N LEU A 242 6.97 11.51 -15.95
CA LEU A 242 7.51 11.74 -17.30
C LEU A 242 6.44 11.78 -18.39
N ARG A 243 5.29 11.14 -18.16
CA ARG A 243 4.18 11.02 -19.13
C ARG A 243 3.03 11.96 -18.81
N ALA A 244 3.15 12.78 -17.77
CA ALA A 244 2.06 13.58 -17.26
C ALA A 244 1.95 14.92 -18.00
N GLU A 245 0.79 15.19 -18.61
CA GLU A 245 0.41 16.54 -19.04
C GLU A 245 0.06 17.42 -17.83
N ASP A 246 -0.71 16.87 -16.89
CA ASP A 246 -0.93 17.42 -15.56
C ASP A 246 -0.45 16.40 -14.52
N ARG A 247 0.67 16.73 -13.86
CA ARG A 247 1.31 15.86 -12.87
C ARG A 247 0.35 15.43 -11.75
N ARG A 248 -0.49 16.34 -11.26
CA ARG A 248 -1.38 16.08 -10.12
C ARG A 248 -2.47 15.11 -10.53
N ILE A 249 -3.10 15.35 -11.66
CA ILE A 249 -4.16 14.47 -12.17
C ILE A 249 -3.57 13.10 -12.50
N THR A 250 -2.43 13.04 -13.21
CA THR A 250 -1.80 11.76 -13.57
C THR A 250 -1.39 10.97 -12.34
N PHE A 251 -0.81 11.62 -11.32
CA PHE A 251 -0.47 10.95 -10.07
C PHE A 251 -1.72 10.46 -9.34
N ALA A 252 -2.74 11.32 -9.18
CA ALA A 252 -3.97 10.96 -8.49
C ALA A 252 -4.64 9.72 -9.11
N VAL A 253 -4.72 9.67 -10.44
CA VAL A 253 -5.27 8.51 -11.16
C VAL A 253 -4.44 7.27 -10.87
N ALA A 254 -3.11 7.33 -11.02
CA ALA A 254 -2.24 6.19 -10.77
C ALA A 254 -2.28 5.69 -9.32
N ALA A 255 -2.33 6.61 -8.36
CA ALA A 255 -2.35 6.31 -6.92
C ALA A 255 -3.68 5.74 -6.44
N LEU A 256 -4.79 6.21 -7.01
CA LEU A 256 -6.14 5.80 -6.62
C LEU A 256 -6.70 4.67 -7.48
N GLN A 257 -5.91 4.14 -8.41
CA GLN A 257 -6.37 3.23 -9.46
C GLN A 257 -7.08 1.99 -8.92
N GLU A 258 -6.62 1.47 -7.79
CA GLU A 258 -7.22 0.27 -7.18
C GLU A 258 -8.12 0.57 -5.98
N ILE A 259 -8.02 1.77 -5.41
CA ILE A 259 -8.67 2.13 -4.13
C ILE A 259 -10.20 1.85 -4.14
N PRO A 260 -10.98 2.14 -5.20
CA PRO A 260 -12.40 1.81 -5.22
C PRO A 260 -12.66 0.30 -5.07
N GLU A 261 -11.96 -0.54 -5.83
CA GLU A 261 -12.07 -2.00 -5.81
C GLU A 261 -11.55 -2.61 -4.49
N GLN A 262 -10.46 -2.07 -3.94
CA GLN A 262 -9.92 -2.43 -2.64
C GLN A 262 -10.96 -2.17 -1.53
N PHE A 263 -11.56 -0.97 -1.52
CA PHE A 263 -12.60 -0.61 -0.55
C PHE A 263 -13.85 -1.49 -0.66
N GLN A 264 -14.28 -1.82 -1.88
CA GLN A 264 -15.38 -2.76 -2.08
C GLN A 264 -15.05 -4.17 -1.56
N SER A 265 -13.81 -4.62 -1.72
CA SER A 265 -13.37 -5.92 -1.22
C SER A 265 -13.37 -5.96 0.30
N ILE A 266 -12.87 -4.90 0.96
CA ILE A 266 -12.94 -4.71 2.41
C ILE A 266 -14.39 -4.80 2.91
N LYS A 267 -15.33 -4.12 2.25
CA LYS A 267 -16.77 -4.20 2.59
C LYS A 267 -17.33 -5.61 2.45
N LYS A 268 -17.04 -6.30 1.34
CA LYS A 268 -17.49 -7.68 1.08
C LYS A 268 -16.95 -8.68 2.11
N LEU A 269 -15.73 -8.43 2.61
CA LEU A 269 -15.09 -9.25 3.64
C LEU A 269 -15.55 -8.92 5.07
N GLY A 270 -16.38 -7.88 5.26
CA GLY A 270 -16.88 -7.47 6.57
C GLY A 270 -15.79 -6.92 7.49
N LEU A 271 -14.81 -6.20 6.92
CA LEU A 271 -13.67 -5.63 7.66
C LEU A 271 -13.90 -4.18 8.14
N LEU A 272 -15.00 -3.53 7.73
CA LEU A 272 -15.47 -2.23 8.23
C LEU A 272 -16.52 -2.39 9.33
#